data_AF-A0A374HIY5-F1
#
_entry.id   AF-A0A374HIY5-F1
#
_cell.length_a   1.000
_cell.length_b   1.000
_cell.length_c   1.000
_cell.angle_alpha   90.00
_cell.angle_beta   90.00
_cell.angle_gamma   90.00
#
_symmetry.space_group_name_H-M   'P 1'
#
loop_
_entity.id
_entity.type
_entity.pdbx_description
1 polymer ?
#
loop_
_entity_poly.entity_id
_entity_poly.type
_entity_poly.pdbx_seq_one_letter_code
_entity_poly.pdbx_strand_id
1 'polypeptide(L)'
;MAEESFKERARQEMIKAAKQYKDIYVDYEYIICSVTFEKNDYYIIAAEEDNFQHLTGVHSKIDAKTFFRKCYDGTLAEVDFDFAKAGHNEKSAKGTVRRKI
;
A
#
# COMPACT_ATOMS: atom_id res chain seq x y z
N MET A 1 -25.67 -1.78 15.42
CA MET A 1 -24.61 -2.22 14.49
C MET A 1 -23.30 -2.10 15.24
N ALA A 2 -22.54 -3.18 15.38
CA ALA A 2 -21.25 -3.12 16.08
C ALA A 2 -20.30 -2.19 15.31
N GLU A 3 -19.61 -1.30 16.00
CA GLU A 3 -18.62 -0.41 15.40
C GLU A 3 -17.50 -1.27 14.81
N GLU A 4 -17.25 -1.15 13.50
CA GLU A 4 -16.16 -1.89 12.85
C GLU A 4 -14.81 -1.50 13.47
N SER A 5 -13.98 -2.52 13.74
CA SER A 5 -12.66 -2.31 14.32
C SER A 5 -11.82 -1.41 13.39
N PHE A 6 -10.89 -0.64 13.96
CA PHE A 6 -9.95 0.14 13.14
C PHE A 6 -9.14 -0.76 12.19
N LYS A 7 -8.88 -2.01 12.59
CA LYS A 7 -8.15 -2.99 11.77
C LYS A 7 -8.98 -3.47 10.58
N GLU A 8 -10.26 -3.71 10.78
CA GLU A 8 -11.18 -4.08 9.72
C GLU A 8 -11.36 -2.93 8.72
N ARG A 9 -11.56 -1.69 9.21
CA ARG A 9 -11.64 -0.51 8.32
C ARG A 9 -10.37 -0.31 7.50
N ALA A 10 -9.20 -0.43 8.12
CA ALA A 10 -7.92 -0.35 7.40
C ALA A 10 -7.80 -1.47 6.37
N ARG A 11 -8.22 -2.70 6.70
CA ARG A 11 -8.22 -3.85 5.78
C ARG A 11 -9.09 -3.58 4.55
N GLN A 12 -10.31 -3.09 4.75
CA GLN A 12 -11.25 -2.76 3.66
C GLN A 12 -10.71 -1.64 2.76
N GLU A 13 -10.15 -0.58 3.34
CA GLU A 13 -9.56 0.52 2.55
C GLU A 13 -8.31 0.05 1.79
N MET A 14 -7.46 -0.82 2.36
CA MET A 14 -6.32 -1.41 1.63
C MET A 14 -6.77 -2.26 0.44
N ILE A 15 -7.84 -3.05 0.59
CA ILE A 15 -8.40 -3.86 -0.52
C ILE A 15 -8.91 -2.94 -1.65
N LYS A 16 -9.61 -1.87 -1.29
CA LYS A 16 -10.09 -0.88 -2.27
C LYS A 16 -8.94 -0.15 -2.95
N ALA A 17 -7.95 0.30 -2.19
CA ALA A 17 -6.78 1.00 -2.69
C ALA A 17 -5.90 0.11 -3.58
N ALA A 18 -5.80 -1.19 -3.33
CA ALA A 18 -5.02 -2.11 -4.16
C ALA A 18 -5.55 -2.21 -5.59
N LYS A 19 -6.89 -2.17 -5.77
CA LYS A 19 -7.51 -2.14 -7.11
C LYS A 19 -7.12 -0.87 -7.86
N GLN A 20 -7.27 0.29 -7.21
CA GLN A 20 -6.87 1.58 -7.78
C GLN A 20 -5.36 1.64 -8.06
N TYR A 21 -4.54 1.06 -7.18
CA TYR A 21 -3.10 1.03 -7.34
C TYR A 21 -2.69 0.22 -8.57
N LYS A 22 -3.33 -0.92 -8.82
CA LYS A 22 -3.09 -1.72 -10.02
C LYS A 22 -3.45 -0.94 -11.28
N ASP A 23 -4.69 -0.46 -11.32
CA ASP A 23 -5.30 0.17 -12.49
C ASP A 23 -4.63 1.50 -12.85
N ILE A 24 -4.00 2.17 -11.89
CA ILE A 24 -3.27 3.41 -12.12
C ILE A 24 -1.79 3.10 -12.31
N TYR A 25 -1.12 2.50 -11.34
CA TYR A 25 0.35 2.57 -11.28
C TYR A 25 1.08 1.32 -11.76
N VAL A 26 0.48 0.13 -11.66
CA VAL A 26 1.18 -1.14 -11.97
C VAL A 26 0.99 -1.54 -13.42
N ASP A 27 -0.20 -1.34 -13.98
CA ASP A 27 -0.52 -1.78 -15.34
C ASP A 27 -0.05 -0.80 -16.43
N TYR A 28 0.55 0.33 -16.02
CA TYR A 28 1.02 1.38 -16.91
C TYR A 28 2.44 1.84 -16.56
N GLU A 29 3.18 2.20 -17.59
CA GLU A 29 4.42 2.95 -17.46
C GLU A 29 4.15 4.44 -17.73
N TYR A 30 4.83 5.30 -16.98
CA TYR A 30 4.64 6.75 -17.03
C TYR A 30 5.89 7.44 -17.52
N ILE A 31 5.72 8.29 -18.53
CA ILE A 31 6.79 9.17 -19.02
C ILE A 31 6.73 10.49 -18.25
N ILE A 32 7.83 10.85 -17.60
CA ILE A 32 8.04 12.16 -17.00
C ILE A 32 9.00 12.93 -17.88
N CYS A 33 8.57 14.10 -18.34
CA CYS A 33 9.39 15.05 -19.09
C CYS A 33 9.65 16.29 -18.24
N SER A 34 10.87 16.83 -18.30
CA SER A 34 11.17 18.13 -17.72
C SER A 34 12.26 18.83 -18.52
N VAL A 35 12.06 20.12 -18.77
CA VAL A 35 13.07 21.00 -19.37
C VAL A 35 14.31 21.18 -18.49
N THR A 36 14.22 20.79 -17.22
CA THR A 36 15.33 20.86 -16.25
C THR A 36 16.14 19.58 -16.15
N PHE A 37 15.76 18.51 -16.86
CA PHE A 37 16.55 17.29 -16.84
C PHE A 37 17.84 17.46 -17.64
N GLU A 38 18.97 17.16 -17.00
CA GLU A 38 20.30 17.36 -17.59
C GLU A 38 20.84 16.12 -18.32
N LYS A 39 20.38 14.92 -17.92
CA LYS A 39 20.93 13.65 -18.42
C LYS A 39 20.12 13.03 -19.56
N ASN A 40 18.79 13.04 -19.44
CA ASN A 40 17.86 12.50 -20.42
C ASN A 40 16.67 13.44 -20.54
N ASP A 41 16.09 13.55 -21.73
CA ASP A 41 14.93 14.43 -21.99
C ASP A 41 13.66 13.97 -21.24
N TYR A 42 13.60 12.68 -20.93
CA TYR A 42 12.51 12.07 -20.18
C TYR A 42 12.99 10.86 -19.37
N TYR A 43 12.17 10.48 -18.39
CA TYR A 43 12.32 9.24 -17.63
C TYR A 43 11.03 8.43 -17.71
N ILE A 44 11.15 7.12 -17.87
CA ILE A 44 10.03 6.19 -17.72
C ILE A 44 10.06 5.66 -16.29
N ILE A 45 8.92 5.75 -15.60
CA ILE A 45 8.73 5.14 -14.29
C ILE A 45 7.59 4.14 -14.35
N ALA A 46 7.77 3.02 -13.65
CA ALA A 46 6.76 2.00 -13.46
C ALA A 46 6.68 1.68 -11.97
N ALA A 47 5.48 1.41 -11.47
CA ALA A 47 5.33 0.96 -10.10
C ALA A 47 5.28 -0.57 -10.04
N GLU A 48 5.85 -1.14 -8.99
CA GLU A 48 5.85 -2.59 -8.79
C GLU A 48 4.83 -3.00 -7.73
N GLU A 49 4.25 -4.20 -7.88
CA GLU A 49 3.26 -4.74 -6.94
C GLU A 49 3.74 -4.72 -5.48
N ASP A 50 5.03 -4.97 -5.25
CA ASP A 50 5.61 -5.02 -3.91
C ASP A 50 5.76 -3.64 -3.25
N ASN A 51 5.72 -2.55 -4.03
CA ASN A 51 5.79 -1.19 -3.51
C ASN A 51 4.53 -0.82 -2.73
N PHE A 52 3.39 -1.45 -3.03
CA PHE A 52 2.09 -1.16 -2.41
C PHE A 52 2.14 -1.27 -0.88
N GLN A 53 2.83 -2.28 -0.34
CA GLN A 53 2.91 -2.49 1.11
C GLN A 53 3.54 -1.28 1.82
N HIS A 54 4.53 -0.63 1.20
CA HIS A 54 5.15 0.57 1.79
C HIS A 54 4.19 1.77 1.81
N LEU A 55 3.28 1.86 0.85
CA LEU A 55 2.32 2.94 0.74
C LEU A 55 1.24 2.86 1.82
N THR A 56 0.84 1.67 2.28
CA THR A 56 -0.19 1.51 3.33
C THR A 56 0.35 1.81 4.74
N GLY A 57 1.65 1.68 4.96
CA GLY A 57 2.29 1.92 6.25
C GLY A 57 2.04 0.83 7.30
N VAL A 58 1.45 -0.30 6.92
CA VAL A 58 1.29 -1.46 7.80
C VAL A 58 2.53 -2.35 7.78
N HIS A 59 2.69 -3.13 8.83
CA HIS A 59 3.66 -4.21 8.87
C HIS A 59 3.00 -5.52 8.43
N SER A 60 3.34 -6.00 7.22
CA SER A 60 2.91 -7.31 6.75
C SER A 60 3.74 -8.42 7.40
N LYS A 61 3.09 -9.55 7.71
CA LYS A 61 3.73 -10.82 8.13
C LYS A 61 4.01 -11.75 6.96
N ILE A 62 3.45 -11.44 5.80
CA ILE A 62 3.69 -12.10 4.51
C ILE A 62 4.57 -11.20 3.62
N ASP A 63 5.14 -11.74 2.56
CA ASP A 63 5.92 -10.94 1.62
C ASP A 63 5.05 -9.89 0.91
N ALA A 64 5.67 -8.81 0.47
CA ALA A 64 5.00 -7.64 -0.08
C ALA A 64 4.16 -7.94 -1.34
N LYS A 65 4.63 -8.86 -2.19
CA LYS A 65 3.93 -9.25 -3.41
C LYS A 65 2.69 -10.07 -3.09
N THR A 66 2.79 -11.04 -2.18
CA THR A 66 1.63 -11.78 -1.67
C THR A 66 0.65 -10.87 -0.94
N PHE A 67 1.16 -9.90 -0.18
CA PHE A 67 0.33 -8.88 0.48
C PHE A 67 -0.52 -8.11 -0.54
N PHE A 68 0.10 -7.58 -1.60
CA PHE A 68 -0.61 -6.87 -2.65
C PHE A 68 -1.67 -7.75 -3.32
N ARG A 69 -1.32 -8.97 -3.72
CA ARG A 69 -2.26 -9.92 -4.36
C ARG A 69 -3.47 -10.20 -3.48
N LYS A 70 -3.26 -10.49 -2.19
CA LYS A 70 -4.36 -10.67 -1.23
C LYS A 70 -5.23 -9.42 -1.08
N CYS A 71 -4.64 -8.22 -1.11
CA CYS A 71 -5.43 -6.98 -1.12
C CYS A 71 -6.27 -6.87 -2.40
N TYR A 72 -5.67 -7.11 -3.57
CA TYR A 72 -6.32 -7.03 -4.86
C TYR A 72 -7.48 -8.03 -5.00
N ASP A 73 -7.25 -9.28 -4.61
CA ASP A 73 -8.24 -10.37 -4.63
C ASP A 73 -9.31 -10.23 -3.52
N GLY A 74 -9.13 -9.29 -2.58
CA GLY A 74 -10.02 -9.10 -1.44
C GLY A 74 -9.91 -10.19 -0.36
N THR A 75 -8.84 -10.98 -0.37
CA THR A 75 -8.61 -12.13 0.51
C THR A 75 -7.66 -11.84 1.67
N LEU A 76 -7.20 -10.59 1.82
CA LEU A 76 -6.37 -10.17 2.95
C LEU A 76 -7.10 -10.42 4.27
N ALA A 77 -6.48 -11.20 5.16
CA ALA A 77 -7.00 -11.48 6.50
C ALA A 77 -6.33 -10.58 7.55
N GLU A 78 -7.01 -10.31 8.67
CA GLU A 78 -6.44 -9.50 9.76
C GLU A 78 -5.16 -10.11 10.35
N VAL A 79 -4.96 -11.43 10.23
CA VAL A 79 -3.74 -12.11 10.71
C VAL A 79 -2.52 -11.84 9.83
N ASP A 80 -2.72 -11.43 8.58
CA ASP A 80 -1.65 -11.23 7.59
C ASP A 80 -0.83 -9.95 7.86
N PHE A 81 -1.35 -9.01 8.65
CA PHE A 81 -0.68 -7.75 8.94
C PHE A 81 -0.94 -7.25 10.35
N ASP A 82 -0.05 -6.37 10.83
CA ASP A 82 -0.22 -5.58 12.04
C ASP A 82 0.19 -4.13 11.79
N PHE A 83 -0.22 -3.22 12.67
CA PHE A 83 0.16 -1.81 12.53
C PHE A 83 1.62 -1.57 12.91
N ALA A 84 2.09 -2.24 13.96
CA ALA A 84 3.42 -2.09 14.51
C ALA A 84 4.20 -3.41 14.40
N LYS A 85 5.53 -3.30 14.25
CA LYS A 85 6.42 -4.43 14.51
C LYS A 85 6.38 -4.79 16.00
N ALA A 86 6.66 -6.04 16.34
CA ALA A 86 6.78 -6.47 17.73
C ALA A 86 7.74 -5.55 18.50
N GLY A 87 7.28 -4.96 19.61
CA GLY A 87 8.04 -4.01 20.43
C GLY A 87 7.88 -2.52 20.08
N HIS A 88 7.10 -2.16 19.04
CA HIS A 88 6.80 -0.76 18.70
C HIS A 88 5.43 -0.29 19.21
N ASN A 89 5.29 1.01 19.47
CA ASN A 89 4.05 1.62 19.97
C ASN A 89 2.93 1.61 18.91
N GLU A 90 1.86 0.87 19.21
CA GLU A 90 0.71 0.70 18.34
C GLU A 90 -0.06 2.00 18.06
N LYS A 91 -0.12 2.94 19.02
CA LYS A 91 -0.83 4.22 18.82
C LYS A 91 -0.17 5.07 17.74
N SER A 92 1.16 5.16 17.76
CA SER A 92 1.93 5.90 16.75
C SER A 92 1.80 5.26 15.37
N ALA A 93 1.81 3.92 15.31
CA ALA A 93 1.65 3.19 14.07
C ALA A 93 0.26 3.40 13.44
N LYS A 94 -0.81 3.32 14.24
CA LYS A 94 -2.19 3.63 13.80
C LYS A 94 -2.32 5.05 13.22
N GLY A 95 -1.62 6.02 13.81
CA GLY A 95 -1.58 7.40 13.29
C GLY A 95 -0.86 7.54 11.94
N THR A 96 0.14 6.70 11.65
CA THR A 96 0.78 6.65 10.33
C THR A 96 -0.13 6.02 9.29
N VAL A 97 -0.76 4.89 9.64
CA VAL A 97 -1.73 4.21 8.78
C VAL A 97 -2.87 5.15 8.39
N ARG A 98 -3.47 5.84 9.36
CA ARG A 98 -4.55 6.81 9.12
C ARG A 98 -4.18 8.01 8.23
N ARG A 99 -2.89 8.33 8.08
CA ARG A 99 -2.43 9.41 7.19
C ARG A 99 -2.20 8.92 5.76
N LYS A 100 -2.07 7.61 5.57
CA LYS A 100 -1.71 6.97 4.30
C LYS A 100 -2.91 6.33 3.59
N ILE A 101 -3.92 5.93 4.36
CA ILE A 101 -5.16 5.28 3.91
C ILE A 101 -6.34 6.10 4.44
#